data_AF-A0A5C5YTW1-F1
#
_entry.id   AF-A0A5C5YTW1-F1
#
_cell.length_a   1.000
_cell.length_b   1.000
_cell.length_c   1.000
_cell.angle_alpha   90.00
_cell.angle_beta   90.00
_cell.angle_gamma   90.00
#
_symmetry.space_group_name_H-M   'P 1'
#
loop_
_entity.id
_entity.type
_entity.pdbx_description
1 polymer ?
#
loop_
_entity_poly.entity_id
_entity_poly.type
_entity_poly.pdbx_seq_one_letter_code
_entity_poly.pdbx_strand_id
1 'polypeptide(L)' 'MLLLLASLLSQPLLAETRLWYAAPLIVSVSLVFSATRHERPDEILTHALRFGGWVLVFMAVVTFVMQFMAWLQ' A
#
# COMPACT_ATOMS: atom_id res chain seq x y z
N MET A 1 -18.57 -29.84 -0.85
CA MET A 1 -18.62 -28.84 0.24
C MET A 1 -17.21 -28.50 0.76
N LEU A 2 -16.40 -29.48 1.17
CA LEU A 2 -15.02 -29.25 1.66
C LEU A 2 -14.09 -28.57 0.65
N LEU A 3 -14.14 -28.96 -0.63
CA LEU A 3 -13.35 -28.36 -1.72
C LEU A 3 -13.76 -26.89 -2.01
N LEU A 4 -15.03 -26.55 -1.76
CA LEU A 4 -15.60 -25.21 -1.97
C LEU A 4 -15.21 -24.26 -0.82
N LEU A 5 -15.05 -24.82 0.38
CA LEU A 5 -14.48 -24.12 1.53
C LEU A 5 -12.98 -23.85 1.33
N ALA A 6 -12.23 -24.83 0.81
CA ALA A 6 -10.81 -24.70 0.51
C ALA A 6 -10.54 -23.70 -0.62
N SER A 7 -11.40 -23.64 -1.64
CA SER A 7 -11.31 -22.62 -2.70
C SER A 7 -11.58 -21.21 -2.16
N LEU A 8 -12.59 -21.02 -1.32
CA LEU A 8 -12.87 -19.73 -0.65
C LEU A 8 -11.69 -19.24 0.22
N LEU A 9 -11.03 -20.17 0.92
CA LEU A 9 -9.85 -19.88 1.76
C LEU A 9 -8.57 -19.61 0.95
N SER A 10 -8.50 -20.08 -0.31
CA SER A 10 -7.37 -19.84 -1.22
C SER A 10 -7.58 -18.66 -2.17
N GLN A 11 -8.82 -18.20 -2.38
CA GLN A 11 -9.12 -16.96 -3.12
C GLN A 11 -8.45 -15.70 -2.57
N PRO A 12 -8.26 -15.47 -1.25
CA PRO A 12 -7.51 -14.29 -0.80
C PRO A 12 -6.02 -14.38 -1.17
N LEU A 13 -5.48 -15.58 -1.42
CA LEU A 13 -4.10 -15.78 -1.86
C LEU A 13 -3.95 -15.62 -3.38
N LEU A 14 -5.00 -15.99 -4.14
CA LEU A 14 -5.19 -15.64 -5.55
C LEU A 14 -5.93 -14.30 -5.71
N ALA A 15 -5.92 -13.44 -4.69
CA ALA A 15 -6.34 -12.07 -4.83
C ALA A 15 -5.38 -11.46 -5.82
N GLU A 16 -5.85 -11.36 -7.07
CA GLU A 16 -5.21 -10.61 -8.14
C GLU A 16 -4.58 -9.37 -7.52
N THR A 17 -3.26 -9.31 -7.53
CA THR A 17 -2.51 -8.31 -6.77
C THR A 17 -2.76 -6.96 -7.43
N ARG A 18 -3.90 -6.33 -7.11
CA ARG A 18 -4.35 -5.06 -7.68
C ARG A 18 -3.61 -3.92 -7.01
N LEU A 19 -2.28 -3.98 -7.07
CA LEU A 19 -1.37 -2.92 -6.62
C LEU A 19 -1.68 -1.59 -7.34
N TRP A 20 -2.34 -1.64 -8.49
CA TRP A 20 -2.91 -0.47 -9.17
C TRP A 20 -3.84 0.38 -8.29
N TYR A 21 -4.55 -0.22 -7.33
CA TYR A 21 -5.35 0.55 -6.38
C TYR A 21 -4.53 1.22 -5.27
N ALA A 22 -3.26 0.82 -5.07
CA ALA A 22 -2.40 1.48 -4.11
C ALA A 22 -2.15 2.94 -4.50
N ALA A 23 -2.02 3.26 -5.80
CA ALA A 23 -1.79 4.62 -6.26
C ALA A 23 -2.90 5.62 -5.81
N PRO A 24 -4.19 5.43 -6.15
CA PRO A 24 -5.24 6.34 -5.69
C PRO A 24 -5.41 6.35 -4.16
N LEU A 25 -5.17 5.22 -3.48
CA LEU A 25 -5.22 5.14 -2.02
C LEU A 25 -4.13 5.97 -1.35
N ILE A 26 -2.88 5.81 -1.78
CA ILE A 26 -1.73 6.55 -1.24
C ILE A 26 -1.94 8.05 -1.46
N VAL A 27 -2.37 8.46 -2.65
CA VAL A 27 -2.66 9.87 -2.95
C VAL A 27 -3.76 10.41 -2.02
N SER A 28 -4.88 9.68 -1.89
CA SER A 28 -6.02 10.12 -1.06
C SER A 28 -5.64 10.25 0.41
N VAL A 29 -5.00 9.23 0.99
CA VAL A 29 -4.62 9.22 2.42
C VAL A 29 -3.56 10.31 2.70
N SER A 30 -2.57 10.47 1.82
CA SER A 30 -1.51 11.47 2.00
C SER A 30 -2.05 12.89 1.95
N LEU A 31 -2.99 13.17 1.05
CA LEU A 31 -3.65 14.48 0.96
C LEU A 31 -4.52 14.75 2.19
N VAL A 32 -5.36 13.81 2.61
CA VAL A 32 -6.22 13.97 3.79
C VAL A 32 -5.39 14.19 5.06
N PHE A 33 -4.33 13.39 5.25
CA PHE A 33 -3.42 13.55 6.38
C PHE A 33 -2.77 14.95 6.39
N SER A 34 -2.34 15.44 5.25
CA SER A 34 -1.67 16.74 5.17
C SER A 34 -2.63 17.93 5.31
N ALA A 35 -3.83 17.82 4.73
CA ALA A 35 -4.87 18.85 4.74
C ALA A 35 -5.52 19.06 6.13
N THR A 36 -5.48 18.06 7.01
CA THR A 36 -5.93 18.24 8.40
C THR A 36 -4.94 19.00 9.27
N ARG A 37 -3.68 19.11 8.83
CA ARG A 37 -2.60 19.74 9.61
C ARG A 37 -2.18 21.11 9.09
N HIS A 38 -2.25 21.33 7.78
CA HIS A 38 -1.80 22.57 7.15
C HIS A 38 -2.97 23.23 6.41
N GLU A 39 -3.12 24.53 6.59
CA GLU A 39 -4.18 25.32 5.94
C GLU A 39 -3.73 25.84 4.56
N ARG A 40 -2.42 25.91 4.36
CA ARG A 40 -1.78 26.46 3.17
C ARG A 40 -1.59 25.39 2.08
N PRO A 41 -2.11 25.58 0.85
CA PRO A 41 -2.10 24.54 -0.19
C PRO A 41 -0.69 24.09 -0.61
N ASP A 42 0.27 25.01 -0.58
CA ASP A 42 1.70 24.75 -0.81
C ASP A 42 2.31 23.81 0.23
N GLU A 43 1.95 24.01 1.50
CA GLU A 43 2.39 23.15 2.60
C GLU A 43 1.71 21.79 2.57
N ILE A 44 0.41 21.76 2.21
CA ILE A 44 -0.37 20.52 2.06
C ILE A 44 0.30 19.59 1.05
N LEU A 45 0.57 20.08 -0.15
CA LEU A 45 1.12 19.24 -1.23
C LEU A 45 2.52 18.73 -0.89
N THR A 46 3.38 19.58 -0.35
CA THR A 46 4.75 19.20 0.03
C THR A 46 4.76 18.10 1.09
N HIS A 47 3.93 18.24 2.13
CA HIS A 47 3.83 17.24 3.19
C HIS A 47 3.15 15.96 2.73
N ALA A 48 2.13 16.07 1.86
CA ALA A 48 1.47 14.92 1.27
C ALA A 48 2.45 14.10 0.41
N LEU A 49 3.26 14.74 -0.44
CA LEU A 49 4.27 14.04 -1.24
C LEU A 49 5.34 13.37 -0.38
N ARG A 50 5.83 14.06 0.65
CA ARG A 50 6.81 13.47 1.59
C ARG A 50 6.23 12.26 2.32
N PHE A 51 4.99 12.38 2.81
CA PHE A 51 4.31 11.29 3.51
C PHE A 51 4.03 10.10 2.57
N GLY A 52 3.48 10.35 1.38
CA GLY A 52 3.26 9.32 0.36
C GLY A 52 4.57 8.63 -0.07
N GLY A 53 5.66 9.39 -0.17
CA GLY A 53 7.00 8.84 -0.39
C GLY A 53 7.43 7.85 0.70
N TRP A 54 7.20 8.18 1.98
CA TRP A 54 7.48 7.25 3.09
C TRP A 54 6.62 5.98 3.04
N VAL A 55 5.36 6.09 2.63
CA VAL A 55 4.49 4.92 2.42
C VAL A 55 5.08 4.01 1.33
N LEU A 56 5.51 4.57 0.20
CA LEU A 56 6.15 3.80 -0.88
C LEU A 56 7.46 3.14 -0.43
N VAL A 57 8.30 3.86 0.32
CA VAL A 57 9.55 3.30 0.87
C VAL A 57 9.23 2.13 1.80
N PHE A 58 8.27 2.28 2.71
CA PHE A 58 7.86 1.20 3.60
C PHE A 58 7.37 -0.03 2.82
N MET A 59 6.49 0.18 1.83
CA MET A 59 6.02 -0.92 0.97
C MET A 59 7.18 -1.61 0.24
N ALA A 60 8.11 -0.83 -0.34
CA ALA A 60 9.27 -1.37 -1.04
C ALA A 60 10.19 -2.20 -0.11
N VAL A 61 10.42 -1.74 1.12
CA VAL A 61 11.21 -2.47 2.12
C VAL A 61 10.56 -3.81 2.46
N VAL A 62 9.24 -3.84 2.69
CA VAL A 62 8.53 -5.10 2.99
C VAL A 62 8.60 -6.06 1.80
N THR A 63 8.34 -5.57 0.58
CA THR A 63 8.48 -6.38 -0.64
C THR A 63 9.89 -6.93 -0.79
N PHE A 64 10.91 -6.11 -0.55
CA PHE A 64 12.30 -6.52 -0.62
C PHE A 64 12.63 -7.62 0.40
N VAL A 65 12.21 -7.45 1.67
CA VAL A 65 12.44 -8.46 2.72
C VAL A 65 11.75 -9.77 2.38
N MET A 66 10.50 -9.73 1.91
CA MET A 66 9.76 -10.93 1.49
C MET A 66 10.47 -11.64 0.33
N GLN A 67 10.91 -10.87 -0.68
CA GLN A 67 11.62 -11.43 -1.84
C GLN A 67 12.99 -12.01 -1.46
N PHE A 68 13.69 -11.37 -0.53
CA PHE A 68 14.95 -11.84 0.01
C PHE A 68 14.78 -13.14 0.77
N MET A 69 13.75 -13.26 1.62
CA MET A 69 13.43 -14.50 2.33
C MET A 69 13.07 -15.63 1.36
N ALA A 70 12.27 -15.33 0.34
CA ALA A 70 11.91 -16.30 -0.70
C ALA A 70 13.13 -16.78 -1.52
N TRP A 71 14.18 -15.97 -1.62
CA TRP A 71 15.43 -16.38 -2.28
C TRP A 71 16.31 -17.29 -1.40
N LEU A 72 16.16 -17.22 -0.07
CA LEU A 72 16.91 -18.06 0.88
C LEU A 72 16.30 -19.45 1.09
N GLN A 73 15.03 -19.65 0.74
CA GLN A 73 14.30 -20.93 0.85
C GLN A 73 14.48 -21.79 -0.39
#